data_AF-A0A1C7M154-F1
#
_entry.id   AF-A0A1C7M154-F1
#
_cell.length_a   1.000
_cell.length_b   1.000
_cell.length_c   1.000
_cell.angle_alpha   90.00
_cell.angle_beta   90.00
_cell.angle_gamma   90.00
#
_symmetry.space_group_name_H-M   'P 1'
#
loop_
_entity.id
_entity.type
_entity.pdbx_description
1 polymer ?
#
loop_
_entity_poly.entity_id
_entity_poly.type
_entity_poly.pdbx_seq_one_letter_code
_entity_poly.pdbx_strand_id
1 'polypeptide(L)'
;MRSGLALLIFAVSTLVAAHPKDNGSGGDNDAQNAAVSSTASSTAAAASATASGSNSTSGLTGETICMAALMCISAVVNGSTVEYTLQSTGAQTLGWMAMGFGTTMAGSPMVIMWPNSDNSITLSQRLATGEIMPIVDSNPPRAATLQESLSDLAGSTPTMVYTIPANSDTQQNIIWAFGTTNPDDSSPSANLLMHIMSGPTSIDLTKPLSGSSNSSTSAPVIVTPLMPYEKMIVKHAILCVVGFLGLLPAGALLARYLRTFSSTWFNGHWIFQFALACIICTVISGISGFHIGLCEERTNIDDLDNVERALFASNTKRNSGFRELSQITYRTFSRK
;
A
#
# COMPACT_ATOMS: atom_id res chain seq x y z
N MET A 1 -53.85 1.47 -9.79
CA MET A 1 -53.16 2.29 -8.75
C MET A 1 -53.21 1.46 -7.47
N ARG A 2 -52.41 0.40 -7.26
CA ARG A 2 -50.97 0.31 -6.91
C ARG A 2 -50.55 1.20 -5.72
N SER A 3 -50.66 0.65 -4.51
CA SER A 3 -49.76 0.78 -3.33
C SER A 3 -50.44 0.06 -2.15
N GLY A 4 -49.87 -0.85 -1.37
CA GLY A 4 -48.48 -1.22 -1.15
C GLY A 4 -48.20 -1.22 0.35
N LEU A 5 -48.28 -2.37 1.03
CA LEU A 5 -47.59 -2.61 2.30
C LEU A 5 -47.59 -4.12 2.61
N ALA A 6 -46.54 -4.82 2.21
CA ALA A 6 -46.24 -6.17 2.67
C ALA A 6 -45.06 -6.08 3.63
N LEU A 7 -45.35 -6.35 4.91
CA LEU A 7 -44.39 -6.52 5.99
C LEU A 7 -43.74 -7.90 5.82
N LEU A 8 -42.42 -7.98 5.68
CA LEU A 8 -41.71 -9.25 5.65
C LEU A 8 -40.50 -9.18 6.60
N ILE A 9 -40.67 -9.92 7.69
CA ILE A 9 -39.70 -10.24 8.73
C ILE A 9 -38.80 -11.35 8.19
N PHE A 10 -37.49 -11.18 8.25
CA PHE A 10 -36.55 -12.31 8.22
C PHE A 10 -35.42 -12.07 9.21
N ALA A 11 -35.53 -12.76 10.34
CA ALA A 11 -34.42 -13.09 11.22
C ALA A 11 -33.78 -14.38 10.68
N VAL A 12 -32.44 -14.42 10.61
CA VAL A 12 -31.69 -15.66 10.41
C VAL A 12 -30.65 -15.76 11.51
N SER A 13 -30.95 -16.63 12.47
CA SER A 13 -29.98 -17.24 13.38
C SER A 13 -29.48 -18.52 12.73
N THR A 14 -28.17 -18.74 12.75
CA THR A 14 -27.60 -20.10 12.61
C THR A 14 -26.52 -20.31 13.65
N LEU A 15 -26.86 -21.20 14.57
CA LEU A 15 -26.04 -21.89 15.54
C LEU A 15 -25.35 -23.06 14.81
N VAL A 16 -24.04 -23.29 15.03
CA VAL A 16 -23.41 -24.58 14.70
C VAL A 16 -22.69 -25.09 15.94
N ALA A 17 -23.02 -26.33 16.28
CA ALA A 17 -22.60 -27.10 17.44
C ALA A 17 -21.20 -27.68 17.27
N ALA A 18 -20.46 -27.79 18.39
CA ALA A 18 -19.26 -28.62 18.52
C ALA A 18 -19.56 -29.77 19.49
N HIS A 19 -19.26 -30.99 19.05
CA HIS A 19 -19.37 -32.24 19.81
C HIS A 19 -18.03 -32.56 20.52
N PRO A 20 -18.04 -33.12 21.75
CA PRO A 20 -16.82 -33.37 22.53
C PRO A 20 -16.10 -34.66 22.11
N LYS A 21 -14.81 -34.77 22.47
CA LYS A 21 -14.08 -36.04 22.56
C LYS A 21 -13.40 -36.18 23.91
N ASP A 22 -13.51 -37.40 24.42
CA ASP A 22 -13.27 -37.88 25.77
C ASP A 22 -11.80 -38.03 26.20
N ASN A 23 -11.68 -38.14 27.52
CA ASN A 23 -10.52 -38.44 28.35
C ASN A 23 -9.95 -39.88 28.21
N GLY A 24 -8.69 -40.04 28.59
CA GLY A 24 -8.04 -41.29 29.03
C GLY A 24 -6.52 -41.09 29.12
N SER A 25 -5.89 -40.83 30.27
CA SER A 25 -5.66 -41.64 31.49
C SER A 25 -4.52 -42.68 31.35
N GLY A 26 -3.48 -42.48 32.16
CA GLY A 26 -2.79 -43.53 32.91
C GLY A 26 -1.52 -44.15 32.30
N GLY A 27 -0.43 -44.14 33.07
CA GLY A 27 0.67 -45.09 32.89
C GLY A 27 2.04 -44.65 33.39
N ASP A 28 2.21 -44.54 34.71
CA ASP A 28 3.51 -44.58 35.37
C ASP A 28 4.23 -45.92 35.10
N ASN A 29 5.56 -45.91 34.97
CA ASN A 29 6.43 -47.02 35.37
C ASN A 29 7.87 -46.51 35.61
N ASP A 30 8.22 -46.52 36.90
CA ASP A 30 9.56 -46.43 37.47
C ASP A 30 10.42 -47.67 37.19
N ALA A 31 11.69 -47.54 37.62
CA ALA A 31 12.68 -48.57 37.97
C ALA A 31 13.69 -48.90 36.85
N GLN A 32 14.91 -48.36 36.92
CA GLN A 32 16.02 -48.65 37.87
C GLN A 32 16.91 -49.84 37.44
N ASN A 33 18.20 -49.50 37.38
CA ASN A 33 19.36 -50.28 37.82
C ASN A 33 19.96 -51.30 36.84
N ALA A 34 21.21 -51.03 36.42
CA ALA A 34 22.33 -51.91 36.75
C ALA A 34 23.66 -51.24 36.36
N ALA A 35 24.45 -50.91 37.37
CA ALA A 35 25.87 -50.66 37.23
C ALA A 35 26.59 -51.96 36.85
N VAL A 36 27.44 -51.92 35.83
CA VAL A 36 28.54 -52.87 35.65
C VAL A 36 29.81 -52.06 35.41
N SER A 37 30.75 -52.23 36.33
CA SER A 37 32.10 -51.68 36.29
C SER A 37 33.04 -52.72 35.68
N SER A 38 33.80 -52.34 34.65
CA SER A 38 35.03 -53.03 34.26
C SER A 38 36.00 -52.07 33.56
N THR A 39 37.00 -51.66 34.33
CA THR A 39 38.43 -51.50 34.04
C THR A 39 38.91 -51.00 32.66
N ALA A 40 39.64 -49.89 32.75
CA ALA A 40 40.45 -49.13 31.78
C ALA A 40 41.06 -49.86 30.55
N SER A 41 41.08 -49.14 29.42
CA SER A 41 42.27 -48.96 28.56
C SER A 41 42.06 -47.78 27.59
N SER A 42 43.06 -46.92 27.53
CA SER A 42 43.17 -45.68 26.77
C SER A 42 43.13 -45.86 25.25
N THR A 43 42.25 -45.15 24.55
CA THR A 43 42.52 -44.59 23.21
C THR A 43 41.67 -43.33 23.02
N ALA A 44 42.33 -42.21 22.75
CA ALA A 44 41.68 -40.96 22.40
C ALA A 44 41.11 -41.10 20.97
N ALA A 45 39.79 -41.05 20.85
CA ALA A 45 39.11 -40.93 19.56
C ALA A 45 38.21 -39.69 19.63
N ALA A 46 38.52 -38.74 18.76
CA ALA A 46 37.89 -37.44 18.65
C ALA A 46 36.38 -37.57 18.49
N ALA A 47 35.64 -37.01 19.44
CA ALA A 47 34.25 -36.67 19.23
C ALA A 47 34.19 -35.60 18.14
N SER A 48 33.72 -35.99 16.95
CA SER A 48 33.30 -35.08 15.90
C SER A 48 32.11 -34.28 16.42
N ALA A 49 32.40 -33.14 17.03
CA ALA A 49 31.42 -32.10 17.28
C ALA A 49 30.94 -31.60 15.91
N THR A 50 29.72 -31.97 15.54
CA THR A 50 28.96 -31.26 14.51
C THR A 50 28.80 -29.83 15.03
N ALA A 51 29.64 -28.93 14.54
CA ALA A 51 29.47 -27.50 14.75
C ALA A 51 28.17 -27.11 14.06
N SER A 52 27.08 -27.03 14.82
CA SER A 52 25.95 -26.19 14.44
C SER A 52 26.52 -24.79 14.24
N GLY A 53 26.65 -24.39 12.97
CA GLY A 53 27.09 -23.06 12.59
C GLY A 53 26.06 -22.05 13.08
N SER A 54 26.24 -21.59 14.31
CA SER A 54 25.62 -20.36 14.80
C SER A 54 26.23 -19.23 13.97
N ASN A 55 25.59 -18.90 12.84
CA ASN A 55 25.99 -17.76 12.02
C ASN A 55 25.95 -16.53 12.94
N SER A 56 27.11 -16.05 13.34
CA SER A 56 27.22 -14.98 14.32
C SER A 56 26.79 -13.70 13.61
N THR A 57 25.59 -13.19 13.90
CA THR A 57 25.09 -11.91 13.37
C THR A 57 25.85 -10.70 13.93
N SER A 58 26.92 -10.92 14.67
CA SER A 58 27.82 -9.92 15.22
C SER A 58 28.37 -9.03 14.11
N GLY A 59 27.81 -7.83 13.97
CA GLY A 59 28.22 -6.83 12.99
C GLY A 59 27.28 -6.66 11.79
N LEU A 60 26.21 -7.47 11.67
CA LEU A 60 25.17 -7.21 10.68
C LEU A 60 24.24 -6.10 11.17
N THR A 61 23.83 -5.24 10.24
CA THR A 61 22.90 -4.14 10.52
C THR A 61 21.65 -4.28 9.68
N GLY A 62 20.53 -3.75 10.16
CA GLY A 62 19.24 -3.91 9.52
C GLY A 62 18.07 -3.74 10.47
N GLU A 63 16.87 -3.78 9.91
CA GLU A 63 15.63 -3.60 10.67
C GLU A 63 14.55 -4.53 10.11
N THR A 64 13.64 -4.93 11.00
CA THR A 64 12.38 -5.59 10.63
C THR A 64 11.21 -4.68 10.97
N ILE A 65 10.33 -4.47 10.00
CA ILE A 65 9.08 -3.74 10.19
C ILE A 65 7.91 -4.59 9.74
N CYS A 66 6.82 -4.57 10.50
CA CYS A 66 5.58 -5.29 10.18
C CYS A 66 4.46 -4.31 9.84
N MET A 67 3.72 -4.60 8.78
CA MET A 67 2.74 -3.71 8.19
C MET A 67 1.34 -4.34 8.23
N ALA A 68 0.41 -3.61 8.84
CA ALA A 68 -1.03 -3.91 8.90
C ALA A 68 -1.39 -5.36 9.30
N ALA A 69 -0.54 -6.02 10.08
CA ALA A 69 -0.65 -7.44 10.42
C ALA A 69 -0.76 -8.38 9.20
N LEU A 70 -0.37 -7.95 7.99
CA LEU A 70 -0.41 -8.76 6.75
C LEU A 70 0.96 -9.33 6.38
N MET A 71 2.00 -8.52 6.50
CA MET A 71 3.36 -8.90 6.16
C MET A 71 4.40 -8.18 7.01
N CYS A 72 5.57 -8.78 7.14
CA CYS A 72 6.76 -8.17 7.69
C CYS A 72 7.85 -8.13 6.62
N ILE A 73 8.62 -7.05 6.61
CA ILE A 73 9.81 -6.89 5.79
C ILE A 73 10.99 -6.80 6.74
N SER A 74 11.95 -7.70 6.58
CA SER A 74 13.26 -7.62 7.22
C SER A 74 14.31 -7.24 6.20
N ALA A 75 15.18 -6.30 6.54
CA ALA A 75 16.36 -5.96 5.75
C ALA A 75 17.61 -6.29 6.54
N VAL A 76 18.59 -6.92 5.91
CA VAL A 76 19.90 -7.25 6.51
C VAL A 76 21.00 -6.81 5.57
N VAL A 77 21.86 -5.91 6.03
CA VAL A 77 23.05 -5.47 5.29
C VAL A 77 24.15 -6.50 5.47
N ASN A 78 24.57 -7.12 4.37
CA ASN A 78 25.65 -8.08 4.32
C ASN A 78 26.69 -7.64 3.27
N GLY A 79 27.68 -6.87 3.73
CA GLY A 79 28.75 -6.36 2.87
C GLY A 79 28.23 -5.45 1.76
N SER A 80 28.34 -5.91 0.51
CA SER A 80 27.93 -5.16 -0.69
C SER A 80 26.48 -5.41 -1.12
N THR A 81 25.69 -6.15 -0.33
CA THR A 81 24.30 -6.48 -0.64
C THR A 81 23.39 -6.25 0.56
N VAL A 82 22.13 -5.94 0.29
CA VAL A 82 21.05 -5.96 1.27
C VAL A 82 20.15 -7.13 0.94
N GLU A 83 19.97 -8.02 1.91
CA GLU A 83 19.00 -9.10 1.87
C GLU A 83 17.66 -8.60 2.40
N TYR A 84 16.60 -8.83 1.65
CA TYR A 84 15.24 -8.49 2.04
C TYR A 84 14.40 -9.76 2.14
N THR A 85 13.76 -9.93 3.29
CA THR A 85 12.84 -11.03 3.57
C THR A 85 11.43 -10.48 3.66
N LEU A 86 10.56 -10.93 2.76
CA LEU A 86 9.13 -10.64 2.76
C LEU A 86 8.43 -11.84 3.40
N GLN A 87 7.86 -11.63 4.58
CA GLN A 87 7.16 -12.67 5.33
C GLN A 87 5.68 -12.35 5.42
N SER A 88 4.82 -13.29 5.01
CA SER A 88 3.39 -13.19 5.32
C SER A 88 3.14 -13.56 6.79
N THR A 89 2.20 -12.88 7.44
CA THR A 89 1.76 -13.20 8.80
C THR A 89 0.70 -14.32 8.83
N GLY A 90 0.19 -14.74 7.67
CA GLY A 90 -0.92 -15.69 7.56
C GLY A 90 -2.30 -15.10 7.89
N ALA A 91 -2.40 -13.79 8.16
CA ALA A 91 -3.68 -13.14 8.45
C ALA A 91 -4.64 -13.14 7.24
N GLN A 92 -4.08 -13.17 6.02
CA GLN A 92 -4.81 -13.29 4.76
C GLN A 92 -4.08 -14.29 3.85
N THR A 93 -4.81 -14.89 2.90
CA THR A 93 -4.21 -15.77 1.88
C THR A 93 -3.15 -15.01 1.09
N LEU A 94 -1.96 -15.59 0.96
CA LEU A 94 -0.88 -15.03 0.15
C LEU A 94 -1.17 -15.27 -1.34
N GLY A 95 -1.35 -14.18 -2.10
CA GLY A 95 -1.27 -14.19 -3.56
C GLY A 95 0.09 -13.73 -4.05
N TRP A 96 0.48 -12.52 -3.66
CA TRP A 96 1.77 -11.91 -3.97
C TRP A 96 2.13 -10.84 -2.93
N MET A 97 3.42 -10.59 -2.76
CA MET A 97 3.94 -9.49 -1.93
C MET A 97 4.88 -8.62 -2.75
N ALA A 98 4.89 -7.32 -2.47
CA ALA A 98 5.78 -6.39 -3.14
C ALA A 98 6.45 -5.42 -2.18
N MET A 99 7.67 -5.04 -2.54
CA MET A 99 8.40 -3.91 -1.98
C MET A 99 8.85 -2.99 -3.11
N GLY A 100 8.58 -1.70 -2.98
CA GLY A 100 9.12 -0.66 -3.86
C GLY A 100 10.11 0.24 -3.16
N PHE A 101 11.07 0.77 -3.90
CA PHE A 101 12.09 1.70 -3.42
C PHE A 101 11.67 3.13 -3.73
N GLY A 102 11.03 3.79 -2.76
CA GLY A 102 10.49 5.14 -2.90
C GLY A 102 9.33 5.38 -1.93
N THR A 103 8.51 6.40 -2.22
CA THR A 103 7.39 6.82 -1.37
C THR A 103 6.02 6.71 -2.02
N THR A 104 5.96 6.47 -3.34
CA THR A 104 4.75 6.32 -4.16
C THR A 104 4.92 5.21 -5.17
N MET A 105 3.84 4.59 -5.65
CA MET A 105 3.92 3.52 -6.66
C MET A 105 4.49 4.05 -7.99
N ALA A 106 3.99 5.20 -8.44
CA ALA A 106 4.50 5.90 -9.60
C ALA A 106 5.98 6.29 -9.41
N GLY A 107 6.83 5.90 -10.36
CA GLY A 107 8.25 6.25 -10.41
C GLY A 107 9.16 5.45 -9.47
N SER A 108 8.63 4.54 -8.66
CA SER A 108 9.45 3.71 -7.76
C SER A 108 9.73 2.33 -8.38
N PRO A 109 11.00 1.90 -8.48
CA PRO A 109 11.32 0.52 -8.82
C PRO A 109 10.79 -0.43 -7.75
N MET A 110 10.10 -1.50 -8.17
CA MET A 110 9.46 -2.46 -7.29
C MET A 110 9.98 -3.87 -7.54
N VAL A 111 10.11 -4.65 -6.48
CA VAL A 111 10.28 -6.10 -6.52
C VAL A 111 8.97 -6.71 -6.05
N ILE A 112 8.40 -7.55 -6.90
CA ILE A 112 7.16 -8.28 -6.64
C ILE A 112 7.49 -9.77 -6.68
N MET A 113 7.02 -10.50 -5.68
CA MET A 113 7.26 -11.94 -5.57
C MET A 113 5.96 -12.69 -5.29
N TRP A 114 5.83 -13.87 -5.88
CA TRP A 114 4.72 -14.77 -5.62
C TRP A 114 5.14 -16.24 -5.77
N PRO A 115 4.48 -17.13 -5.01
CA PRO A 115 4.64 -18.57 -5.18
C PRO A 115 3.97 -19.05 -6.46
N ASN A 116 4.53 -20.07 -7.09
CA ASN A 116 3.93 -20.76 -8.23
C ASN A 116 3.34 -22.11 -7.81
N SER A 117 2.53 -22.71 -8.67
CA SER A 117 1.88 -24.01 -8.41
C SER A 117 2.84 -25.19 -8.27
N ASP A 118 4.08 -25.06 -8.75
CA ASP A 118 5.16 -26.04 -8.62
C ASP A 118 6.05 -25.83 -7.37
N ASN A 119 5.65 -24.92 -6.47
CA ASN A 119 6.42 -24.45 -5.31
C ASN A 119 7.71 -23.67 -5.66
N SER A 120 7.91 -23.27 -6.92
CA SER A 120 8.90 -22.25 -7.24
C SER A 120 8.39 -20.86 -6.86
N ILE A 121 9.28 -19.87 -6.87
CA ILE A 121 8.93 -18.46 -6.60
C ILE A 121 9.28 -17.66 -7.85
N THR A 122 8.34 -16.85 -8.32
CA THR A 122 8.65 -15.85 -9.34
C THR A 122 9.04 -14.54 -8.67
N LEU A 123 10.20 -14.02 -9.04
CA LEU A 123 10.62 -12.65 -8.75
C LEU A 123 10.45 -11.80 -10.01
N SER A 124 9.79 -10.66 -9.87
CA SER A 124 9.58 -9.69 -10.94
C SER A 124 9.97 -8.29 -10.48
N GLN A 125 10.93 -7.68 -11.18
CA GLN A 125 11.22 -6.27 -11.01
C GLN A 125 10.39 -5.44 -11.97
N ARG A 126 9.63 -4.48 -11.44
CA ARG A 126 8.69 -3.67 -12.22
C ARG A 126 8.80 -2.19 -11.91
N LEU A 127 8.31 -1.38 -12.84
CA LEU A 127 8.17 0.06 -12.72
C LEU A 127 6.77 0.48 -13.20
N ALA A 128 6.18 1.46 -12.52
CA ALA A 128 4.92 2.07 -12.94
C ALA A 128 5.10 3.57 -13.15
N THR A 129 4.44 4.12 -14.16
CA THR A 129 4.41 5.58 -14.43
C THR A 129 3.27 6.29 -13.69
N GLY A 130 2.42 5.53 -13.00
CA GLY A 130 1.23 5.99 -12.29
C GLY A 130 0.69 4.88 -11.39
N GLU A 131 -0.52 5.07 -10.87
CA GLU A 131 -1.28 4.05 -10.11
C GLU A 131 -1.94 3.05 -11.07
N ILE A 132 -1.14 2.46 -11.94
CA ILE A 132 -1.55 1.49 -12.96
C ILE A 132 -0.68 0.24 -12.86
N MET A 133 -1.14 -0.84 -13.51
CA MET A 133 -0.42 -2.11 -13.55
C MET A 133 1.05 -1.92 -13.94
N PRO A 134 2.01 -2.23 -13.03
CA PRO A 134 3.43 -2.08 -13.32
C PRO A 134 3.89 -3.03 -14.41
N ILE A 135 4.83 -2.58 -15.22
CA ILE A 135 5.46 -3.35 -16.31
C ILE A 135 6.86 -3.77 -15.86
N VAL A 136 7.32 -4.94 -16.33
CA VAL A 136 8.69 -5.41 -16.06
C VAL A 136 9.70 -4.36 -16.49
N ASP A 137 10.60 -4.02 -15.57
CA ASP A 137 11.73 -3.14 -15.85
C ASP A 137 12.90 -3.99 -16.32
N SER A 138 13.30 -3.81 -17.58
CA SER A 138 14.42 -4.54 -18.18
C SER A 138 15.79 -4.03 -17.71
N ASN A 139 15.86 -2.84 -17.11
CA ASN A 139 17.11 -2.25 -16.66
C ASN A 139 16.93 -1.50 -15.33
N PRO A 140 16.61 -2.22 -14.24
CA PRO A 140 16.38 -1.61 -12.94
C PRO A 140 17.69 -0.99 -12.40
N PRO A 141 17.63 0.14 -11.67
CA PRO A 141 18.82 0.78 -11.11
C PRO A 141 19.65 -0.13 -10.20
N ARG A 142 18.98 -1.08 -9.54
CA ARG A 142 19.60 -2.15 -8.77
C ARG A 142 18.87 -3.46 -9.06
N ALA A 143 19.58 -4.43 -9.62
CA ALA A 143 19.02 -5.73 -9.96
C ALA A 143 18.79 -6.56 -8.69
N ALA A 144 17.62 -7.17 -8.59
CA ALA A 144 17.24 -8.07 -7.49
C ALA A 144 17.47 -9.52 -7.89
N THR A 145 18.02 -10.30 -6.96
CA THR A 145 18.32 -11.71 -7.15
C THR A 145 17.54 -12.54 -6.14
N LEU A 146 16.69 -13.45 -6.63
CA LEU A 146 15.93 -14.38 -5.81
C LEU A 146 16.87 -15.29 -5.00
N GLN A 147 16.57 -15.48 -3.72
CA GLN A 147 17.27 -16.43 -2.84
C GLN A 147 16.33 -17.58 -2.49
N GLU A 148 16.22 -18.55 -3.39
CA GLU A 148 15.33 -19.71 -3.21
C GLU A 148 15.68 -20.52 -1.96
N SER A 149 16.98 -20.70 -1.66
CA SER A 149 17.44 -21.47 -0.50
C SER A 149 17.11 -20.84 0.86
N LEU A 150 16.77 -19.56 0.88
CA LEU A 150 16.37 -18.82 2.09
C LEU A 150 14.86 -18.58 2.15
N SER A 151 14.15 -18.88 1.07
CA SER A 151 12.70 -18.74 0.98
C SER A 151 12.03 -20.02 1.45
N ASP A 152 10.91 -19.89 2.16
CA ASP A 152 10.11 -21.01 2.63
C ASP A 152 8.63 -20.74 2.35
N LEU A 153 8.06 -21.48 1.40
CA LEU A 153 6.63 -21.39 1.08
C LEU A 153 5.78 -22.32 1.94
N ALA A 154 6.37 -23.10 2.84
CA ALA A 154 5.66 -24.03 3.69
C ALA A 154 4.98 -23.32 4.88
N GLY A 155 3.93 -23.97 5.41
CA GLY A 155 3.21 -23.51 6.59
C GLY A 155 2.27 -22.34 6.32
N SER A 156 1.90 -21.63 7.40
CA SER A 156 0.92 -20.54 7.38
C SER A 156 1.54 -19.15 7.20
N THR A 157 2.86 -19.03 7.30
CA THR A 157 3.59 -17.75 7.26
C THR A 157 4.73 -17.82 6.24
N PRO A 158 4.41 -17.99 4.94
CA PRO A 158 5.41 -18.14 3.90
C PRO A 158 6.36 -16.93 3.84
N THR A 159 7.64 -17.21 3.59
CA THR A 159 8.74 -16.26 3.46
C THR A 159 9.34 -16.33 2.07
N MET A 160 9.58 -15.16 1.48
CA MET A 160 10.25 -15.02 0.19
C MET A 160 11.41 -14.05 0.36
N VAL A 161 12.60 -14.46 -0.09
CA VAL A 161 13.86 -13.74 0.16
C VAL A 161 14.52 -13.38 -1.15
N TYR A 162 15.03 -12.16 -1.23
CA TYR A 162 15.85 -11.70 -2.34
C TYR A 162 16.97 -10.79 -1.86
N THR A 163 17.99 -10.61 -2.69
CA THR A 163 19.10 -9.68 -2.44
C THR A 163 19.15 -8.60 -3.50
N ILE A 164 19.61 -7.40 -3.10
CA ILE A 164 19.87 -6.28 -4.00
C ILE A 164 21.25 -5.68 -3.65
N PRO A 165 22.01 -5.16 -4.64
CA PRO A 165 23.23 -4.41 -4.37
C PRO A 165 22.99 -3.26 -3.36
N ALA A 166 23.81 -3.22 -2.32
CA ALA A 166 23.76 -2.12 -1.36
C ALA A 166 24.16 -0.81 -2.03
N ASN A 167 23.51 0.27 -1.64
CA ASN A 167 23.94 1.64 -1.94
C ASN A 167 24.44 2.31 -0.64
N SER A 168 24.75 3.60 -0.72
CA SER A 168 25.21 4.38 0.45
C SER A 168 24.08 4.78 1.42
N ASP A 169 22.85 4.32 1.20
CA ASP A 169 21.71 4.73 2.02
C ASP A 169 21.76 4.02 3.37
N THR A 170 21.61 4.80 4.44
CA THR A 170 21.47 4.29 5.81
C THR A 170 20.00 4.12 6.21
N GLN A 171 19.10 4.81 5.52
CA GLN A 171 17.65 4.70 5.66
C GLN A 171 17.04 4.53 4.28
N GLN A 172 16.24 3.48 4.10
CA GLN A 172 15.56 3.18 2.85
C GLN A 172 14.08 3.54 2.98
N ASN A 173 13.64 4.54 2.23
CA ASN A 173 12.21 4.76 2.00
C ASN A 173 11.68 3.65 1.10
N ILE A 174 10.62 3.00 1.53
CA ILE A 174 9.98 1.93 0.80
C ILE A 174 8.47 2.12 0.73
N ILE A 175 7.87 1.50 -0.27
CA ILE A 175 6.45 1.19 -0.29
C ILE A 175 6.30 -0.32 -0.19
N TRP A 176 5.20 -0.77 0.41
CA TRP A 176 4.85 -2.18 0.48
C TRP A 176 3.46 -2.38 -0.10
N ALA A 177 3.20 -3.58 -0.63
CA ALA A 177 1.88 -3.96 -1.08
C ALA A 177 1.64 -5.47 -0.90
N PHE A 178 0.40 -5.82 -0.61
CA PHE A 178 -0.04 -7.20 -0.39
C PHE A 178 -1.25 -7.53 -1.28
N GLY A 179 -1.14 -8.60 -2.06
CA GLY A 179 -2.23 -9.15 -2.87
C GLY A 179 -2.64 -10.54 -2.40
N THR A 180 -3.94 -10.82 -2.41
CA THR A 180 -4.49 -12.13 -1.99
C THR A 180 -4.74 -13.10 -3.13
N THR A 181 -4.68 -12.62 -4.37
CA THR A 181 -4.92 -13.45 -5.56
C THR A 181 -3.60 -13.74 -6.23
N ASN A 182 -3.24 -15.03 -6.32
CA ASN A 182 -2.09 -15.47 -7.08
C ASN A 182 -2.35 -15.25 -8.59
N PRO A 183 -1.36 -14.80 -9.38
CA PRO A 183 -1.53 -14.67 -10.82
C PRO A 183 -1.66 -16.00 -11.58
N ASP A 184 -1.38 -17.14 -10.94
CA ASP A 184 -1.35 -18.49 -11.53
C ASP A 184 -0.45 -18.60 -12.77
N ASP A 185 0.59 -17.77 -12.84
CA ASP A 185 1.55 -17.70 -13.94
C ASP A 185 2.94 -17.41 -13.38
N SER A 186 3.92 -18.22 -13.76
CA SER A 186 5.32 -18.10 -13.34
C SER A 186 6.10 -17.04 -14.14
N SER A 187 5.51 -16.45 -15.17
CA SER A 187 6.11 -15.38 -15.94
C SER A 187 6.31 -14.10 -15.11
N PRO A 188 7.51 -13.50 -15.09
CA PRO A 188 7.73 -12.21 -14.43
C PRO A 188 6.82 -11.09 -14.95
N SER A 189 6.25 -11.21 -16.16
CA SER A 189 5.31 -10.24 -16.72
C SER A 189 3.83 -10.57 -16.46
N ALA A 190 3.52 -11.55 -15.61
CA ALA A 190 2.14 -11.94 -15.32
C ALA A 190 1.26 -10.76 -14.87
N ASN A 191 -0.02 -10.80 -15.22
CA ASN A 191 -0.98 -9.80 -14.79
C ASN A 191 -1.32 -10.01 -13.31
N LEU A 192 -1.23 -8.94 -12.52
CA LEU A 192 -1.52 -8.97 -11.10
C LEU A 192 -2.82 -8.18 -10.86
N LEU A 193 -3.69 -8.72 -10.01
CA LEU A 193 -4.79 -7.91 -9.48
C LEU A 193 -4.25 -6.87 -8.50
N MET A 194 -4.95 -5.75 -8.37
CA MET A 194 -4.60 -4.67 -7.45
C MET A 194 -4.47 -5.21 -6.01
N HIS A 195 -3.44 -4.74 -5.30
CA HIS A 195 -3.24 -5.09 -3.89
C HIS A 195 -4.48 -4.75 -3.05
N ILE A 196 -4.74 -5.55 -2.02
CA ILE A 196 -5.80 -5.25 -1.05
C ILE A 196 -5.37 -4.16 -0.07
N MET A 197 -4.06 -4.00 0.13
CA MET A 197 -3.49 -3.00 1.01
C MET A 197 -2.06 -2.66 0.60
N SER A 198 -1.69 -1.41 0.80
CA SER A 198 -0.36 -0.87 0.54
C SER A 198 -0.08 0.34 1.41
N GLY A 199 1.17 0.77 1.46
CA GLY A 199 1.53 2.03 2.10
C GLY A 199 3.02 2.35 2.04
N PRO A 200 3.39 3.62 2.31
CA PRO A 200 4.78 4.01 2.49
C PRO A 200 5.26 3.67 3.90
N THR A 201 6.55 3.35 4.02
CA THR A 201 7.27 3.21 5.29
C THR A 201 8.77 3.43 5.08
N SER A 202 9.57 3.36 6.14
CA SER A 202 11.03 3.43 6.05
C SER A 202 11.69 2.33 6.89
N ILE A 203 12.87 1.91 6.45
CA ILE A 203 13.70 0.89 7.10
C ILE A 203 15.07 1.51 7.39
N ASP A 204 15.52 1.42 8.63
CA ASP A 204 16.86 1.81 9.05
C ASP A 204 17.84 0.65 8.90
N LEU A 205 18.79 0.80 7.97
CA LEU A 205 19.78 -0.21 7.64
C LEU A 205 20.98 -0.23 8.60
N THR A 206 21.04 0.70 9.57
CA THR A 206 22.18 0.84 10.50
C THR A 206 21.95 0.21 11.86
N LYS A 207 20.71 -0.20 12.16
CA LYS A 207 20.37 -0.81 13.45
C LYS A 207 21.11 -2.14 13.64
N PRO A 208 21.81 -2.36 14.76
CA PRO A 208 22.55 -3.61 14.97
C PRO A 208 21.59 -4.79 15.17
N LEU A 209 21.79 -5.87 14.42
CA LEU A 209 21.03 -7.11 14.55
C LEU A 209 21.66 -7.97 15.66
N SER A 210 21.18 -7.82 16.89
CA SER A 210 21.62 -8.67 18.00
C SER A 210 21.15 -10.10 17.77
N GLY A 211 22.09 -11.04 17.71
CA GLY A 211 21.81 -12.45 17.47
C GLY A 211 21.00 -13.08 18.61
N SER A 212 19.99 -13.83 18.23
CA SER A 212 19.13 -14.68 19.06
C SER A 212 17.88 -14.05 19.67
N SER A 213 16.77 -14.57 19.16
CA SER A 213 15.38 -14.39 19.51
C SER A 213 15.10 -14.59 21.00
N ASN A 214 14.49 -13.57 21.61
CA ASN A 214 13.53 -13.75 22.68
C ASN A 214 12.49 -12.63 22.52
N SER A 215 11.61 -12.76 21.54
CA SER A 215 10.33 -12.06 21.53
C SER A 215 9.45 -12.67 22.63
N SER A 216 9.83 -12.43 23.87
CA SER A 216 8.90 -12.56 25.00
C SER A 216 7.75 -11.61 24.71
N THR A 217 6.58 -12.22 24.52
CA THR A 217 5.26 -11.60 24.51
C THR A 217 5.02 -10.85 25.83
N SER A 218 5.57 -9.66 25.93
CA SER A 218 4.97 -8.59 26.70
C SER A 218 4.23 -7.76 25.68
N ALA A 219 2.91 -7.98 25.59
CA ALA A 219 2.04 -7.17 24.75
C ALA A 219 2.35 -5.70 25.05
N PRO A 220 2.98 -4.95 24.13
CA PRO A 220 2.91 -3.52 24.23
C PRO A 220 1.42 -3.23 24.05
N VAL A 221 0.85 -2.40 24.91
CA VAL A 221 -0.39 -1.73 24.55
C VAL A 221 -0.02 -0.87 23.35
N ILE A 222 -0.18 -1.45 22.15
CA ILE A 222 0.02 -0.77 20.89
C ILE A 222 -1.12 0.23 20.83
N VAL A 223 -0.87 1.44 21.32
CA VAL A 223 -1.51 2.60 20.72
C VAL A 223 -1.02 2.63 19.29
N THR A 224 -1.75 1.97 18.38
CA THR A 224 -1.44 1.95 16.95
C THR A 224 -1.37 3.42 16.53
N PRO A 225 -0.19 3.96 16.21
CA PRO A 225 -0.12 5.31 15.73
C PRO A 225 -0.85 5.30 14.39
N LEU A 226 -2.05 5.87 14.39
CA LEU A 226 -2.96 5.87 13.25
C LEU A 226 -2.19 6.32 12.00
N MET A 227 -2.22 5.51 10.95
CA MET A 227 -1.44 5.73 9.73
C MET A 227 -1.80 7.10 9.13
N PRO A 228 -0.88 7.79 8.43
CA PRO A 228 -1.15 9.14 7.92
C PRO A 228 -2.44 9.25 7.09
N TYR A 229 -2.78 8.21 6.32
CA TYR A 229 -4.02 8.18 5.53
C TYR A 229 -5.27 7.99 6.41
N GLU A 230 -5.21 7.18 7.46
CA GLU A 230 -6.30 6.98 8.40
C GLU A 230 -6.60 8.29 9.17
N LYS A 231 -5.55 9.06 9.52
CA LYS A 231 -5.71 10.40 10.10
C LYS A 231 -6.42 11.36 9.14
N MET A 232 -6.13 11.28 7.84
CA MET A 232 -6.82 12.09 6.83
C MET A 232 -8.28 11.68 6.69
N ILE A 233 -8.57 10.37 6.63
CA ILE A 233 -9.94 9.85 6.53
C ILE A 233 -10.77 10.26 7.76
N VAL A 234 -10.20 10.18 8.97
CA VAL A 234 -10.89 10.62 10.19
C VAL A 234 -11.19 12.12 10.16
N LYS A 235 -10.22 12.96 9.75
CA LYS A 235 -10.44 14.41 9.58
C LYS A 235 -11.52 14.70 8.53
N HIS A 236 -11.49 14.01 7.39
CA HIS A 236 -12.49 14.14 6.33
C HIS A 236 -13.90 13.76 6.82
N ALA A 237 -14.02 12.63 7.53
CA ALA A 237 -15.29 12.19 8.10
C ALA A 237 -15.89 13.20 9.08
N ILE A 238 -15.06 13.78 9.96
CA ILE A 238 -15.51 14.84 10.90
C ILE A 238 -16.00 16.07 10.14
N LEU A 239 -15.27 16.52 9.11
CA LEU A 239 -15.67 17.65 8.28
C LEU A 239 -16.97 17.38 7.53
N CYS A 240 -17.16 16.16 7.01
CA CYS A 240 -18.41 15.75 6.37
C CYS A 240 -19.59 15.76 7.35
N VAL A 241 -19.41 15.29 8.58
CA VAL A 241 -20.48 15.30 9.59
C VAL A 241 -20.86 16.74 9.95
N VAL A 242 -19.88 17.60 10.26
CA VAL A 242 -20.14 19.00 10.62
C VAL A 242 -20.77 19.78 9.46
N GLY A 243 -20.28 19.58 8.24
CA GLY A 243 -20.80 20.24 7.04
C GLY A 243 -22.22 19.78 6.68
N PHE A 244 -22.43 18.47 6.53
CA PHE A 244 -23.69 17.92 6.01
C PHE A 244 -24.81 17.88 7.05
N LEU A 245 -24.51 17.61 8.32
CA LEU A 245 -25.54 17.52 9.37
C LEU A 245 -25.72 18.84 10.15
N GLY A 246 -24.68 19.67 10.22
CA GLY A 246 -24.73 20.96 10.92
C GLY A 246 -25.01 22.13 10.00
N LEU A 247 -24.04 22.47 9.14
CA LEU A 247 -24.09 23.70 8.35
C LEU A 247 -25.19 23.69 7.27
N LEU A 248 -25.36 22.59 6.51
CA LEU A 248 -26.35 22.54 5.43
C LEU A 248 -27.81 22.74 5.94
N PRO A 249 -28.29 22.04 6.99
CA PRO A 249 -29.63 22.26 7.52
C PRO A 249 -29.79 23.66 8.14
N ALA A 250 -28.77 24.16 8.85
CA ALA A 250 -28.80 25.50 9.44
C ALA A 250 -28.85 26.60 8.37
N GLY A 251 -28.09 26.47 7.28
CA GLY A 251 -28.13 27.39 6.13
C GLY A 251 -29.47 27.37 5.40
N ALA A 252 -30.12 26.20 5.30
CA ALA A 252 -31.47 26.08 4.75
C ALA A 252 -32.53 26.75 5.64
N LEU A 253 -32.43 26.59 6.96
CA LEU A 253 -33.30 27.27 7.93
C LEU A 253 -33.11 28.80 7.89
N LEU A 254 -31.86 29.27 7.82
CA LEU A 254 -31.54 30.69 7.68
C LEU A 254 -32.22 31.30 6.44
N ALA A 255 -32.10 30.64 5.29
CA ALA A 255 -32.76 31.07 4.07
C ALA A 255 -34.28 31.06 4.18
N ARG A 256 -34.85 30.07 4.87
CA ARG A 256 -36.30 29.96 5.07
C ARG A 256 -36.84 31.11 5.93
N TYR A 257 -36.18 31.43 7.03
CA TYR A 257 -36.65 32.44 7.98
C TYR A 257 -36.34 33.87 7.55
N LEU A 258 -35.18 34.15 6.94
CA LEU A 258 -34.81 35.52 6.58
C LEU A 258 -35.42 36.00 5.26
N ARG A 259 -35.91 35.09 4.41
CA ARG A 259 -36.56 35.43 3.13
C ARG A 259 -37.74 36.39 3.28
N THR A 260 -38.43 36.37 4.43
CA THR A 260 -39.63 37.19 4.66
C THR A 260 -39.35 38.53 5.33
N PHE A 261 -38.13 38.77 5.82
CA PHE A 261 -37.81 39.97 6.62
C PHE A 261 -36.69 40.84 6.03
N SER A 262 -35.87 40.32 5.13
CA SER A 262 -34.77 41.07 4.52
C SER A 262 -34.53 40.67 3.07
N SER A 263 -34.24 41.64 2.20
CA SER A 263 -33.81 41.38 0.82
C SER A 263 -32.40 40.80 0.71
N THR A 264 -31.60 40.88 1.79
CA THR A 264 -30.23 40.34 1.85
C THR A 264 -30.17 38.86 2.26
N TRP A 265 -31.31 38.17 2.38
CA TRP A 265 -31.38 36.76 2.79
C TRP A 265 -30.50 35.85 1.92
N PHE A 266 -30.38 36.16 0.63
CA PHE A 266 -29.56 35.40 -0.31
C PHE A 266 -28.07 35.51 0.01
N ASN A 267 -27.59 36.71 0.35
CA ASN A 267 -26.20 36.93 0.77
C ASN A 267 -25.92 36.20 2.09
N GLY A 268 -26.86 36.23 3.05
CA GLY A 268 -26.72 35.48 4.29
C GLY A 268 -26.64 33.96 4.08
N HIS A 269 -27.50 33.42 3.20
CA HIS A 269 -27.46 32.01 2.82
C HIS A 269 -26.15 31.63 2.14
N TRP A 270 -25.67 32.47 1.22
CA TRP A 270 -24.41 32.26 0.51
C TRP A 270 -23.19 32.26 1.46
N ILE A 271 -23.12 33.22 2.38
CA ILE A 271 -22.03 33.31 3.37
C ILE A 271 -22.03 32.08 4.29
N PHE A 272 -23.20 31.64 4.76
CA PHE A 272 -23.30 30.52 5.68
C PHE A 272 -22.93 29.18 5.02
N GLN A 273 -23.29 28.98 3.74
CA GLN A 273 -23.01 27.75 3.02
C GLN A 273 -21.58 27.65 2.50
N PHE A 274 -20.95 28.76 2.12
CA PHE A 274 -19.64 28.74 1.45
C PHE A 274 -18.52 29.37 2.28
N ALA A 275 -18.74 30.53 2.91
CA ALA A 275 -17.68 31.23 3.63
C ALA A 275 -17.37 30.57 4.99
N LEU A 276 -18.41 30.18 5.74
CA LEU A 276 -18.23 29.52 7.04
C LEU A 276 -17.66 28.10 6.89
N ALA A 277 -18.08 27.36 5.85
CA ALA A 277 -17.54 26.05 5.51
C ALA A 277 -16.05 26.13 5.15
N CYS A 278 -15.65 27.12 4.34
CA CYS A 278 -14.24 27.36 4.01
C CYS A 278 -13.38 27.67 5.25
N ILE A 279 -13.85 28.54 6.15
CA ILE A 279 -13.09 28.92 7.35
C ILE A 279 -12.93 27.73 8.32
N ILE A 280 -13.97 26.90 8.46
CA ILE A 280 -13.90 25.71 9.31
C ILE A 280 -12.92 24.68 8.72
N CYS A 281 -12.90 24.50 7.39
CA CYS A 281 -11.93 23.63 6.71
C CYS A 281 -10.48 24.10 6.87
N THR A 282 -10.22 25.42 6.83
CA THR A 282 -8.85 25.94 6.95
C THR A 282 -8.32 25.88 8.38
N VAL A 283 -9.15 26.15 9.38
CA VAL A 283 -8.75 26.12 10.80
C VAL A 283 -8.56 24.69 11.30
N ILE A 284 -9.43 23.74 10.91
CA ILE A 284 -9.34 22.32 11.34
C ILE A 284 -8.19 21.59 10.64
N SER A 285 -7.82 21.99 9.42
CA SER A 285 -6.67 21.41 8.73
C SER A 285 -5.33 21.77 9.37
N GLY A 286 -5.31 22.80 10.24
CA GLY A 286 -4.11 23.27 10.93
C GLY A 286 -3.17 23.98 9.94
N ILE A 287 -2.71 25.17 10.29
CA ILE A 287 -1.78 25.94 9.45
C ILE A 287 -0.45 25.16 9.40
N SER A 288 -0.32 24.35 8.36
CA SER A 288 0.91 23.78 7.83
C SER A 288 0.67 23.62 6.33
N GLY A 289 0.69 24.76 5.63
CA GLY A 289 0.59 24.83 4.17
C GLY A 289 -0.81 25.04 3.63
N PHE A 290 -1.41 26.21 3.89
CA PHE A 290 -2.52 26.70 3.05
C PHE A 290 -2.18 28.10 2.56
N HIS A 291 -1.25 28.16 1.60
CA HIS A 291 -1.51 29.04 0.47
C HIS A 291 -2.91 28.71 -0.03
N ILE A 292 -3.73 29.73 -0.27
CA ILE A 292 -4.99 29.60 -0.99
C ILE A 292 -4.66 28.98 -2.35
N GLY A 293 -4.72 27.65 -2.41
CA GLY A 293 -4.69 26.82 -3.59
C GLY A 293 -6.12 26.57 -4.02
N LEU A 294 -6.82 27.64 -4.39
CA LEU A 294 -7.69 27.52 -5.55
C LEU A 294 -6.79 27.79 -6.75
N CYS A 295 -6.70 26.79 -7.62
CA CYS A 295 -5.99 26.75 -8.90
C CYS A 295 -4.46 26.56 -8.82
N GLU A 296 -3.99 25.38 -9.25
CA GLU A 296 -3.04 25.25 -10.37
C GLU A 296 -2.89 23.75 -10.65
N GLU A 297 -3.82 23.21 -11.45
CA GLU A 297 -3.38 22.19 -12.40
C GLU A 297 -2.24 22.83 -13.19
N ARG A 298 -1.05 22.24 -13.13
CA ARG A 298 0.13 22.72 -13.85
C ARG A 298 -0.10 22.52 -15.35
N THR A 299 -0.96 23.34 -15.94
CA THR A 299 -0.87 23.70 -17.36
C THR A 299 0.07 24.88 -17.44
N ASN A 300 1.30 24.56 -17.78
CA ASN A 300 2.34 25.44 -18.25
C ASN A 300 1.78 26.72 -18.93
N ILE A 301 1.97 27.88 -18.28
CA ILE A 301 1.55 29.20 -18.80
C ILE A 301 2.29 29.57 -20.10
N ASP A 302 3.40 28.91 -20.43
CA ASP A 302 4.07 29.06 -21.73
C ASP A 302 3.35 28.30 -22.86
N ASP A 303 2.41 27.40 -22.55
CA ASP A 303 1.66 26.61 -23.53
C ASP A 303 0.33 27.29 -23.91
N LEU A 304 -0.32 28.01 -23.00
CA LEU A 304 -1.58 28.71 -23.29
C LEU A 304 -1.39 29.92 -24.22
N ASP A 305 -0.28 30.65 -24.10
CA ASP A 305 0.05 31.75 -25.02
C ASP A 305 0.39 31.23 -26.44
N ASN A 306 0.97 30.01 -26.52
CA ASN A 306 1.22 29.32 -27.78
C ASN A 306 -0.04 28.69 -28.38
N VAL A 307 -0.96 28.19 -27.56
CA VAL A 307 -2.24 27.63 -28.00
C VAL A 307 -3.22 28.74 -28.41
N GLU A 308 -3.27 29.87 -27.72
CA GLU A 308 -4.03 31.04 -28.18
C GLU A 308 -3.45 31.61 -29.47
N ARG A 309 -2.11 31.70 -29.62
CA ARG A 309 -1.49 32.08 -30.89
C ARG A 309 -1.73 31.05 -32.00
N ALA A 310 -1.75 29.75 -31.70
CA ALA A 310 -2.07 28.69 -32.66
C ALA A 310 -3.55 28.68 -33.05
N LEU A 311 -4.46 28.99 -32.13
CA LEU A 311 -5.89 29.11 -32.39
C LEU A 311 -6.21 30.40 -33.18
N PHE A 312 -5.57 31.53 -32.88
CA PHE A 312 -5.68 32.75 -33.69
C PHE A 312 -5.07 32.57 -35.09
N ALA A 313 -3.94 31.88 -35.23
CA ALA A 313 -3.36 31.56 -36.54
C ALA A 313 -4.22 30.55 -37.35
N SER A 314 -4.83 29.58 -36.69
CA SER A 314 -5.73 28.59 -37.32
C SER A 314 -7.06 29.22 -37.75
N ASN A 315 -7.62 30.14 -36.97
CA ASN A 315 -8.87 30.83 -37.28
C ASN A 315 -8.69 31.90 -38.38
N THR A 316 -7.51 32.53 -38.44
CA THR A 316 -7.16 33.44 -39.53
C THR A 316 -6.95 32.69 -40.86
N LYS A 317 -6.34 31.50 -40.85
CA LYS A 317 -6.26 30.61 -42.03
C LYS A 317 -7.61 30.03 -42.46
N ARG A 318 -8.53 29.76 -41.52
CA ARG A 318 -9.90 29.30 -41.83
C ARG A 318 -10.74 30.42 -42.45
N ASN A 319 -10.60 31.66 -41.97
CA ASN A 319 -11.30 32.82 -42.53
C ASN A 319 -10.73 33.32 -43.87
N SER A 320 -9.45 33.09 -44.18
CA SER A 320 -8.90 33.36 -45.51
C SER A 320 -9.35 32.32 -46.54
N GLY A 321 -9.45 31.04 -46.17
CA GLY A 321 -10.01 29.99 -47.04
C GLY A 321 -11.51 30.16 -47.34
N PHE A 322 -12.29 30.64 -46.37
CA PHE A 322 -13.73 30.92 -46.57
C PHE A 322 -13.98 32.16 -47.44
N ARG A 323 -13.05 33.12 -47.45
CA ARG A 323 -13.08 34.30 -48.34
C ARG A 323 -12.60 34.01 -49.78
N GLU A 324 -11.76 33.00 -49.99
CA GLU A 324 -11.46 32.53 -51.35
C GLU A 324 -12.60 31.70 -51.96
N LEU A 325 -13.28 30.87 -51.17
CA LEU A 325 -14.40 30.06 -51.66
C LEU A 325 -15.66 30.89 -51.98
N SER A 326 -15.85 32.04 -51.31
CA SER A 326 -16.94 32.97 -51.66
C SER A 326 -16.65 33.80 -52.92
N GLN A 327 -15.39 34.04 -53.27
CA GLN A 327 -14.98 34.70 -54.53
C GLN A 327 -15.00 33.74 -55.73
N ILE A 328 -14.73 32.44 -55.52
CA ILE A 328 -14.81 31.43 -56.58
C ILE A 328 -16.27 31.11 -56.94
N THR A 329 -17.18 31.10 -55.96
CA THR A 329 -18.61 30.83 -56.22
C THR A 329 -19.31 31.99 -56.96
N TYR A 330 -18.85 33.23 -56.78
CA TYR A 330 -19.44 34.39 -57.48
C TYR A 330 -18.95 34.56 -58.93
N ARG A 331 -17.81 33.97 -59.31
CA ARG A 331 -17.29 34.03 -60.69
C ARG A 331 -17.88 32.98 -61.63
N THR A 332 -18.51 31.93 -61.11
CA THR A 332 -19.15 30.89 -61.94
C THR A 332 -20.61 31.23 -62.33
N PHE A 333 -21.24 32.22 -61.68
CA PHE A 333 -22.60 32.68 -62.02
C PHE A 333 -22.68 33.92 -62.92
N SER A 334 -21.54 34.48 -63.36
CA SER A 334 -21.46 35.63 -64.28
C SER A 334 -20.87 35.26 -65.66
N ARG A 335 -20.90 33.97 -66.02
CA ARG A 335 -20.73 33.49 -67.41
C ARG A 335 -21.72 32.35 -67.70
N LYS A 336 -22.98 32.72 -67.82
CA LYS A 336 -23.98 32.11 -68.69
C LYS A 336 -25.09 33.11 -68.93
#